data_AF-A0A538B6F6-F1
#
_entry.id   AF-A0A538B6F6-F1
#
_cell.length_a   1.000
_cell.length_b   1.000
_cell.length_c   1.000
_cell.angle_alpha   90.00
_cell.angle_beta   90.00
_cell.angle_gamma   90.00
#
_symmetry.space_group_name_H-M   'P 1'
#
loop_
_entity.id
_entity.type
_entity.pdbx_description
1 polymer ?
#
loop_
_entity_poly.entity_id
_entity_poly.type
_entity_poly.pdbx_seq_one_letter_code
_entity_poly.pdbx_strand_id
1 'polypeptide(L)'
;MSGYDIARGVDVLFHDAQYGDDEYPRHIGWGHSCIEDVIAFGRKAGVDNLVLFHHDPYHSDDQLEALLEHAKARCAGGRERVCLAQEGMTITLDTANGVLLSS
;
A
#
# COMPACT_ATOMS: atom_id res chain seq x y z
N MET A 1 -12.39 13.18 0.21
CA MET A 1 -11.81 11.99 0.85
C MET A 1 -10.91 12.50 1.96
N SER A 2 -11.07 12.02 3.19
CA SER A 2 -10.18 12.39 4.29
C SER A 2 -8.73 12.06 3.90
N GLY A 3 -7.77 12.89 4.31
CA GLY A 3 -6.35 12.67 4.02
C GLY A 3 -5.91 12.97 2.58
N TYR A 4 -6.81 13.29 1.65
CA TYR A 4 -6.42 13.54 0.25
C TYR A 4 -5.42 14.70 0.10
N ASP A 5 -5.69 15.84 0.74
CA ASP A 5 -4.88 17.05 0.56
C ASP A 5 -3.45 16.90 1.10
N ILE A 6 -3.24 16.02 2.08
CA ILE A 6 -1.91 15.72 2.63
C ILE A 6 -1.18 14.63 1.83
N ALA A 7 -1.90 13.75 1.13
CA ALA A 7 -1.32 12.67 0.34
C ALA A 7 -1.13 13.05 -1.14
N ARG A 8 -1.66 14.19 -1.59
CA ARG A 8 -1.65 14.57 -3.00
C ARG A 8 -0.22 14.79 -3.49
N GLY A 9 0.20 13.99 -4.47
CA GLY A 9 1.46 14.11 -5.18
C GLY A 9 2.70 13.73 -4.36
N VAL A 10 2.54 12.98 -3.28
CA VAL A 10 3.69 12.50 -2.49
C VAL A 10 4.42 11.39 -3.25
N ASP A 11 5.75 11.35 -3.10
CA ASP A 11 6.57 10.31 -3.69
C ASP A 11 6.33 8.94 -3.04
N VAL A 12 6.08 8.93 -1.71
CA VAL A 12 5.82 7.72 -0.92
C VAL A 12 4.65 7.96 0.04
N LEU A 13 3.69 7.04 0.04
CA LEU A 13 2.60 7.00 1.02
C LEU A 13 2.63 5.68 1.78
N PHE A 14 2.74 5.77 3.10
CA PHE A 14 2.49 4.64 3.99
C PHE A 14 1.01 4.59 4.33
N HIS A 15 0.36 3.45 4.13
CA HIS A 15 -1.05 3.27 4.45
C HIS A 15 -1.32 1.90 5.08
N ASP A 16 -2.25 1.85 6.04
CA ASP A 16 -2.72 0.58 6.57
C ASP A 16 -3.50 -0.17 5.48
N ALA A 17 -3.25 -1.46 5.31
CA ALA A 17 -4.04 -2.30 4.40
C ALA A 17 -4.03 -3.72 4.94
N GLN A 18 -4.84 -3.93 5.99
CA GLN A 18 -4.81 -5.15 6.78
C GLN A 18 -5.55 -6.31 6.10
N TYR A 19 -6.52 -6.02 5.24
CA TYR A 19 -7.44 -7.02 4.70
C TYR A 19 -7.45 -7.04 3.18
N GLY A 20 -7.45 -8.25 2.62
CA GLY A 20 -7.81 -8.46 1.21
C GLY A 20 -9.30 -8.25 0.97
N ASP A 21 -9.69 -8.13 -0.30
CA ASP A 21 -11.07 -7.86 -0.72
C ASP A 21 -12.07 -8.92 -0.21
N ASP A 22 -11.63 -10.19 -0.12
CA ASP A 22 -12.46 -11.30 0.35
C ASP A 22 -12.69 -11.26 1.88
N GLU A 23 -11.79 -10.61 2.61
CA GLU A 23 -11.81 -10.50 4.07
C GLU A 23 -12.51 -9.22 4.54
N TYR A 24 -12.39 -8.14 3.76
CA TYR A 24 -12.88 -6.82 4.11
C TYR A 24 -14.38 -6.76 4.46
N PRO A 25 -15.30 -7.46 3.77
CA PRO A 25 -16.73 -7.44 4.11
C PRO A 25 -17.04 -7.90 5.53
N ARG A 26 -16.17 -8.72 6.14
CA ARG A 26 -16.33 -9.22 7.52
C ARG A 26 -15.76 -8.26 8.58
N HIS A 27 -15.01 -7.25 8.16
CA HIS A 27 -14.28 -6.32 9.02
C HIS A 27 -14.69 -4.86 8.83
N ILE A 28 -15.80 -4.60 8.13
CA ILE A 28 -16.36 -3.26 7.97
C ILE A 28 -16.63 -2.64 9.35
N GLY A 29 -16.11 -1.43 9.57
CA GLY A 29 -16.29 -0.68 10.82
C GLY A 29 -15.20 -0.89 11.87
N TRP A 30 -14.18 -1.72 11.58
CA TRP A 30 -13.06 -1.96 12.50
C TRP A 30 -11.94 -0.91 12.39
N GLY A 31 -12.06 0.01 11.43
CA GLY A 31 -11.12 1.13 11.25
C GLY A 31 -9.94 0.84 10.32
N HIS A 32 -9.93 -0.32 9.66
CA HIS A 32 -8.89 -0.72 8.71
C HIS A 32 -9.33 -0.55 7.26
N SER A 33 -8.36 -0.35 6.38
CA SER A 33 -8.61 -0.21 4.94
C SER A 33 -8.44 -1.53 4.18
N CYS A 34 -9.20 -1.66 3.10
CA CYS A 34 -9.00 -2.71 2.11
C CYS A 34 -7.86 -2.34 1.16
N ILE A 35 -7.09 -3.32 0.67
CA ILE A 35 -6.01 -3.08 -0.29
C ILE A 35 -6.50 -2.33 -1.53
N GLU A 36 -7.67 -2.68 -2.08
CA GLU A 36 -8.21 -1.99 -3.25
C GLU A 36 -8.53 -0.51 -2.99
N ASP A 37 -9.07 -0.18 -1.81
CA ASP A 37 -9.37 1.19 -1.43
C ASP A 37 -8.10 2.03 -1.33
N VAL A 38 -7.02 1.45 -0.78
CA VAL A 38 -5.71 2.11 -0.68
C VAL A 38 -5.10 2.35 -2.05
N ILE A 39 -5.17 1.39 -2.97
CA ILE A 39 -4.69 1.55 -4.34
C ILE A 39 -5.49 2.63 -5.07
N ALA A 40 -6.83 2.61 -4.96
CA ALA A 40 -7.69 3.61 -5.55
C ALA A 40 -7.42 5.01 -4.98
N PHE A 41 -7.19 5.11 -3.67
CA PHE A 41 -6.79 6.34 -2.99
C PHE A 41 -5.45 6.86 -3.53
N GLY A 42 -4.42 6.01 -3.57
CA GLY A 42 -3.09 6.33 -4.06
C GLY A 42 -3.09 6.83 -5.49
N ARG A 43 -3.79 6.11 -6.38
CA ARG A 43 -3.95 6.51 -7.79
C ARG A 43 -4.62 7.88 -7.91
N LYS A 44 -5.69 8.12 -7.14
CA LYS A 44 -6.39 9.42 -7.16
C LYS A 44 -5.56 10.56 -6.59
N ALA A 45 -4.76 10.28 -5.56
CA ALA A 45 -3.85 11.22 -4.95
C ALA A 45 -2.60 11.48 -5.80
N GLY A 46 -2.34 10.65 -6.82
CA GLY A 46 -1.15 10.77 -7.68
C GLY A 46 0.11 10.36 -6.94
N VAL A 47 0.02 9.30 -6.13
CA VAL A 47 1.14 8.74 -5.38
C VAL A 47 1.92 7.76 -6.24
N ASP A 48 3.25 7.85 -6.16
CA ASP A 48 4.14 6.99 -6.94
C ASP A 48 4.45 5.66 -6.25
N ASN A 49 4.62 5.65 -4.93
CA ASN A 49 4.97 4.45 -4.18
C ASN A 49 4.05 4.28 -2.96
N LEU A 50 3.26 3.22 -2.95
CA LEU A 50 2.39 2.80 -1.86
C LEU A 50 3.11 1.74 -1.02
N VAL A 51 3.30 2.04 0.26
CA VAL A 51 3.89 1.12 1.23
C VAL A 51 2.79 0.68 2.19
N LEU A 52 2.39 -0.58 2.07
CA LEU A 52 1.34 -1.17 2.91
C LEU A 52 1.96 -1.65 4.22
N PHE A 53 1.34 -1.33 5.34
CA PHE A 53 1.78 -1.77 6.66
C PHE A 53 0.60 -2.20 7.53
N HIS A 54 0.90 -2.68 8.75
CA HIS A 54 -0.11 -3.16 9.72
C HIS A 54 -0.86 -4.40 9.23
N HIS A 55 -0.11 -5.38 8.73
CA HIS A 55 -0.61 -6.69 8.35
C HIS A 55 -1.26 -7.41 9.52
N ASP A 56 -2.26 -8.25 9.23
CA ASP A 56 -2.90 -9.05 10.26
C ASP A 56 -1.87 -10.03 10.85
N PRO A 57 -1.67 -10.08 12.18
CA PRO A 57 -0.69 -10.98 12.80
C PRO A 57 -1.01 -12.46 12.57
N TYR A 58 -2.22 -12.80 12.11
CA TYR A 58 -2.61 -14.15 11.74
C TYR A 58 -2.37 -14.49 10.27
N HIS A 59 -1.95 -13.55 9.42
CA HIS A 59 -1.51 -13.85 8.06
C HIS A 59 -0.11 -14.48 8.09
N SER A 60 0.05 -15.60 7.37
CA SER A 60 1.36 -16.16 7.07
C SER A 60 2.08 -15.36 5.99
N ASP A 61 3.40 -15.54 5.89
CA ASP A 61 4.21 -14.92 4.84
C ASP A 61 3.65 -15.21 3.44
N ASP A 62 3.20 -16.45 3.19
CA ASP A 62 2.58 -16.83 1.91
C ASP A 62 1.28 -16.07 1.62
N GLN A 63 0.48 -15.79 2.66
CA GLN A 63 -0.75 -15.02 2.52
C GLN A 63 -0.43 -13.55 2.22
N LEU A 64 0.58 -12.99 2.88
CA LEU A 64 1.06 -11.63 2.61
C LEU A 64 1.62 -11.49 1.19
N GLU A 65 2.41 -12.46 0.73
CA GLU A 65 2.92 -12.47 -0.64
C GLU A 65 1.77 -12.55 -1.66
N ALA A 66 0.76 -13.39 -1.42
CA ALA A 66 -0.41 -13.47 -2.29
C ALA A 66 -1.21 -12.15 -2.34
N LEU A 67 -1.38 -11.47 -1.20
CA LEU A 67 -1.99 -10.15 -1.13
C LEU A 67 -1.17 -9.09 -1.88
N LEU A 68 0.16 -9.13 -1.76
CA LEU A 68 1.06 -8.24 -2.47
C LEU A 68 1.00 -8.45 -3.99
N GLU A 69 1.02 -9.70 -4.45
CA GLU A 69 0.92 -10.01 -5.87
C GLU A 69 -0.43 -9.57 -6.46
N HIS A 70 -1.52 -9.74 -5.70
CA HIS A 70 -2.82 -9.17 -6.06
C HIS A 70 -2.73 -7.63 -6.20
N ALA A 71 -2.17 -6.95 -5.19
CA ALA A 71 -2.01 -5.50 -5.20
C ALA A 71 -1.19 -5.02 -6.40
N LYS A 72 -0.06 -5.68 -6.70
CA LYS A 72 0.78 -5.39 -7.87
C LYS A 72 0.02 -5.57 -9.18
N ALA A 73 -0.77 -6.64 -9.32
CA ALA A 73 -1.59 -6.87 -10.50
C ALA A 73 -2.62 -5.75 -10.70
N ARG A 74 -3.16 -5.18 -9.61
CA ARG A 74 -4.12 -4.08 -9.66
C ARG A 74 -3.50 -2.73 -10.01
N CYS A 75 -2.24 -2.55 -9.66
CA CYS A 75 -1.41 -1.41 -10.06
C CYS A 75 -0.85 -1.55 -11.49
N ALA A 76 -0.96 -2.72 -12.12
CA ALA A 76 -0.43 -2.94 -13.46
C ALA A 76 -1.03 -1.96 -14.48
N GLY A 77 -0.16 -1.23 -15.18
CA GLY A 77 -0.54 -0.18 -16.14
C GLY A 77 -0.73 1.22 -15.52
N GLY A 78 -0.63 1.34 -14.19
CA GLY A 78 -0.55 2.61 -13.48
C GLY A 78 0.90 3.11 -13.34
N ARG A 79 1.05 4.29 -12.71
CA ARG A 79 2.37 4.84 -12.32
C ARG A 79 2.75 4.36 -10.91
N GLU A 80 1.75 4.08 -10.09
CA GLU A 80 1.89 3.65 -8.72
C GLU A 80 2.56 2.27 -8.62
N ARG A 81 3.47 2.15 -7.68
CA ARG A 81 4.08 0.88 -7.26
C ARG A 81 3.58 0.56 -5.86
N VAL A 82 3.47 -0.73 -5.54
CA VAL A 82 3.03 -1.18 -4.22
C VAL A 82 4.01 -2.19 -3.65
N CYS A 83 4.31 -2.06 -2.37
CA CYS A 83 5.13 -3.01 -1.61
C CYS A 83 4.59 -3.17 -0.18
N LEU A 84 4.97 -4.27 0.48
CA LEU A 84 4.73 -4.48 1.90
C LEU A 84 5.91 -3.96 2.71
N ALA A 85 5.62 -3.28 3.82
CA ALA A 85 6.64 -2.91 4.79
C ALA A 85 7.14 -4.16 5.51
N GLN A 86 8.46 -4.27 5.66
CA GLN A 86 9.12 -5.37 6.37
C GLN A 86 10.05 -4.82 7.45
N GLU A 87 10.29 -5.59 8.50
CA GLU A 87 11.25 -5.21 9.53
C GLU A 87 12.65 -5.03 8.90
N GLY A 88 13.31 -3.91 9.21
CA GLY A 88 14.63 -3.58 8.64
C GLY A 88 14.59 -2.93 7.26
N MET A 89 13.43 -2.83 6.60
CA MET A 89 13.29 -2.19 5.30
C MET A 89 13.75 -0.72 5.34
N THR A 90 14.55 -0.31 4.36
CA THR A 90 15.04 1.07 4.21
C THR A 90 14.54 1.69 2.91
N ILE A 91 14.00 2.90 3.01
CA ILE A 91 13.57 3.71 1.87
C ILE A 91 14.48 4.92 1.74
N THR A 92 15.11 5.07 0.58
CA THR A 92 15.91 6.25 0.26
C THR A 92 15.10 7.17 -0.66
N LEU A 93 14.94 8.42 -0.24
CA LEU A 93 14.30 9.47 -1.02
C LEU A 93 15.39 10.33 -1.65
N ASP A 94 15.62 10.15 -2.95
CA ASP A 94 16.54 10.98 -3.72
C ASP A 94 15.73 11.94 -4.60
N THR A 95 15.88 13.24 -4.35
CA THR A 95 15.20 14.29 -5.11
C THR A 95 15.68 14.38 -6.57
N ALA A 96 16.82 13.77 -6.92
CA ALA A 96 17.35 13.73 -8.29
C ALA A 96 17.04 12.42 -9.02
N ASN A 97 16.93 11.29 -8.31
CA ASN A 97 16.82 9.94 -8.91
C ASN A 97 15.52 9.19 -8.57
N GLY A 98 14.63 9.78 -7.77
CA GLY A 98 13.36 9.18 -7.33
C GLY A 98 13.50 8.32 -6.07
N VAL A 99 12.50 7.48 -5.83
CA VAL A 99 12.44 6.61 -4.65
C VAL A 99 13.12 5.27 -4.93
N LEU A 100 14.07 4.91 -4.06
CA LEU A 100 14.72 3.61 -4.05
C LEU A 100 14.27 2.83 -2.81
N LEU A 101 13.71 1.64 -3.04
CA LEU A 101 13.29 0.71 -2.00
C LEU A 101 14.36 -0.39 -1.90
N SER A 102 14.90 -0.60 -0.71
CA SER A 102 15.88 -1.67 -0.43
C SER A 102 15.51 -2.42 0.84
N SER A 103 15.59 -3.74 0.78
CA SER A 103 15.46 -4.67 1.90
C SER A 103 16.83 -5.17 2.38
#